data_AF-A0A7R8WB20-F1
#
_entry.id   AF-A0A7R8WB20-F1
#
_cell.length_a   1.000
_cell.length_b   1.000
_cell.length_c   1.000
_cell.angle_alpha   90.00
_cell.angle_beta   90.00
_cell.angle_gamma   90.00
#
_symmetry.space_group_name_H-M   'P 1'
#
loop_
_entity.id
_entity.type
_entity.pdbx_description
1 polymer ?
#
loop_
_entity_poly.entity_id
_entity_poly.type
_entity_poly.pdbx_seq_one_letter_code
_entity_poly.pdbx_strand_id
1 'polypeptide(L)'
;MPDIEGGNCSFRGLPIWLFLVIGFVVIGVIFAIVCLADGGHTIEEGQVGIYFVNGALQPAVSYPGVHFMAPFVSRVEQITIRPDTSILKEVECVTRDGIKNYFYDVQVISSVEADKLVGIVRKFGSDFKRLLVLDRISEELRLFCANFTIDEVYNTMFLEIVERVLQNVKVQWTKQMVATQEQKTERIRKETEKIKAVLDAERNKAVLQIKIQEDILQKEGEKNISLINNEIQAAKEKNIADMEFYTQQQAAKANKELYSPDYVKLQLAKHLSTNTKLFFSGQDSVLGSLLGNIFGNENQTPSSG
;
A
#
# COMPACT_ATOMS: atom_id res chain seq x y z
N MET A 1 51.49 3.67 98.84
CA MET A 1 52.06 4.37 97.67
C MET A 1 53.03 3.42 96.98
N PRO A 2 52.91 3.15 95.67
CA PRO A 2 52.06 3.84 94.68
C PRO A 2 50.86 3.01 94.22
N ASP A 3 49.83 3.74 93.81
CA ASP A 3 48.57 3.29 93.26
C ASP A 3 48.72 2.96 91.76
N ILE A 4 48.19 1.82 91.33
CA ILE A 4 48.05 1.50 89.90
C ILE A 4 46.60 1.81 89.52
N GLU A 5 46.36 3.05 89.10
CA GLU A 5 45.15 3.43 88.39
C GLU A 5 45.13 2.74 87.03
N GLY A 6 44.50 1.56 86.98
CA GLY A 6 44.07 0.94 85.73
C GLY A 6 42.92 1.76 85.14
N GLY A 7 43.28 2.67 84.23
CA GLY A 7 42.36 3.53 83.50
C GLY A 7 41.20 2.75 82.90
N ASN A 8 40.03 2.92 83.50
CA ASN A 8 38.76 2.44 82.96
C ASN A 8 38.41 3.35 81.77
N CYS A 9 38.82 2.94 80.57
CA CYS A 9 38.55 3.68 79.35
C CYS A 9 37.04 3.62 79.07
N SER A 10 36.34 4.67 79.53
CA SER A 10 34.91 4.84 79.40
C SER A 10 34.53 4.94 77.92
N PHE A 11 33.92 3.88 77.39
CA PHE A 11 33.26 3.88 76.08
C PHE A 11 31.95 4.68 76.19
N ARG A 12 32.06 5.98 76.45
CA ARG A 12 30.93 6.91 76.61
C ARG A 12 30.63 7.58 75.26
N GLY A 13 29.49 7.22 74.68
CA GLY A 13 28.68 8.14 73.88
C GLY A 13 28.88 8.18 72.37
N LEU A 14 29.18 7.06 71.70
CA LEU A 14 28.91 6.99 70.26
C LEU A 14 27.38 6.94 70.03
N PRO A 15 26.79 7.82 69.19
CA PRO A 15 25.37 7.80 68.95
C PRO A 15 24.98 6.47 68.28
N ILE A 16 23.89 5.86 68.73
CA ILE A 16 23.36 4.57 68.23
C ILE A 16 23.19 4.57 66.70
N TRP A 17 22.91 5.75 66.11
CA TRP A 17 22.84 5.94 64.66
C TRP A 17 24.17 5.64 63.93
N LEU A 18 25.33 5.88 64.55
CA LEU A 18 26.63 5.59 63.94
C LEU A 18 26.85 4.08 63.78
N PHE A 19 26.40 3.27 64.74
CA PHE A 19 26.44 1.81 64.63
C PHE A 19 25.49 1.27 63.56
N LEU A 20 24.31 1.90 63.39
CA LEU A 20 23.39 1.56 62.31
C LEU A 20 23.97 1.92 60.94
N VAL A 21 24.62 3.08 60.80
CA VAL A 21 25.31 3.49 59.56
C VAL A 21 26.45 2.54 59.23
N ILE A 22 27.30 2.20 60.21
CA ILE A 22 28.39 1.22 60.02
C ILE A 22 27.82 -0.15 59.63
N GLY A 23 26.74 -0.60 60.27
CA GLY A 23 26.06 -1.85 59.91
C GLY A 23 25.57 -1.88 58.46
N PHE A 24 24.91 -0.80 58.00
CA PHE A 24 24.47 -0.67 56.62
C PHE A 24 25.64 -0.65 55.62
N VAL A 25 26.74 0.03 55.96
CA VAL A 25 27.95 0.05 55.12
C VAL A 25 28.56 -1.34 55.01
N VAL A 26 28.69 -2.08 56.13
CA VAL A 26 29.23 -3.45 56.13
C VAL A 26 28.34 -4.39 55.31
N ILE A 27 27.01 -4.31 55.46
CA ILE A 27 26.06 -5.10 54.66
C ILE A 27 26.17 -4.75 53.17
N GLY A 28 26.27 -3.46 52.83
CA GLY A 28 26.44 -3.01 51.46
C GLY A 28 27.74 -3.49 50.81
N VAL A 29 28.85 -3.48 51.56
CA VAL A 29 30.14 -3.99 51.10
C VAL A 29 30.10 -5.51 50.90
N ILE A 30 29.50 -6.26 51.84
CA ILE A 30 29.33 -7.72 51.71
C ILE A 30 28.47 -8.03 50.48
N PHE A 31 27.36 -7.31 50.30
CA PHE A 31 26.49 -7.48 49.13
C PHE A 31 27.24 -7.19 47.82
N ALA A 32 28.03 -6.12 47.76
CA ALA A 32 28.84 -5.78 46.60
C ALA A 32 29.88 -6.87 46.27
N ILE A 33 30.54 -7.43 47.28
CA ILE A 33 31.51 -8.52 47.11
C ILE A 33 30.82 -9.78 46.57
N VAL A 34 29.66 -10.15 47.13
CA VAL A 34 28.86 -11.30 46.66
C VAL A 34 28.42 -11.09 45.21
N CYS A 35 27.97 -9.88 44.85
CA CYS A 35 27.58 -9.58 43.48
C CYS A 35 28.73 -9.69 42.48
N LEU A 36 29.93 -9.24 42.85
CA LEU A 36 31.11 -9.34 41.99
C LEU A 36 31.60 -10.79 41.84
N ALA A 37 31.51 -11.58 42.91
CA ALA A 37 31.91 -12.98 42.91
C ALA A 37 30.97 -13.86 42.08
N ASP A 38 29.65 -13.65 42.18
CA ASP A 38 28.64 -14.45 41.48
C ASP A 38 28.38 -13.97 40.04
N GLY A 39 28.69 -12.69 39.74
CA GLY A 39 28.46 -12.11 38.41
C GLY A 39 29.48 -12.54 37.34
N GLY A 40 30.69 -12.93 37.75
CA GLY A 40 31.76 -13.32 36.83
C GLY A 40 31.66 -14.78 36.41
N HIS A 41 31.60 -15.05 35.11
CA HIS A 41 31.69 -16.40 34.57
C HIS A 41 32.50 -16.43 33.28
N THR A 42 33.03 -17.59 32.96
CA THR A 42 33.81 -17.83 31.74
C THR A 42 33.08 -18.82 30.85
N ILE A 43 32.97 -18.48 29.57
CA ILE A 43 32.45 -19.39 28.54
C ILE A 43 33.64 -20.05 27.87
N GLU A 44 33.65 -21.38 27.87
CA GLU A 44 34.72 -22.15 27.24
C GLU A 44 34.67 -22.06 25.71
N GLU A 45 35.83 -22.17 25.09
CA GLU A 45 35.96 -22.22 23.63
C GLU A 45 35.15 -23.37 23.03
N GLY A 46 34.42 -23.08 21.95
CA GLY A 46 33.51 -24.04 21.27
C GLY A 46 32.15 -24.23 21.95
N GLN A 47 31.85 -23.43 22.97
CA GLN A 47 30.52 -23.25 23.53
C GLN A 47 30.05 -21.82 23.31
N VAL A 48 28.73 -21.64 23.33
CA VAL A 48 28.08 -20.33 23.23
C VAL A 48 27.16 -20.17 24.43
N GLY A 49 27.24 -19.01 25.09
CA GLY A 49 26.41 -18.67 26.23
C GLY A 49 25.09 -18.05 25.79
N ILE A 50 24.00 -18.59 26.31
CA ILE A 50 22.68 -17.97 26.25
C ILE A 50 22.28 -17.48 27.65
N TYR A 51 21.66 -16.30 27.71
CA TYR A 51 21.26 -15.69 28.96
C TYR A 51 19.74 -15.64 29.08
N PHE A 52 19.26 -16.02 30.26
CA PHE A 52 17.88 -15.85 30.68
C PHE A 52 17.82 -14.79 31.78
N VAL A 53 17.19 -13.65 31.49
CA VAL A 53 17.01 -12.53 32.44
C VAL A 53 15.57 -12.58 32.94
N ASN A 54 15.35 -12.77 34.25
CA ASN A 54 14.00 -12.94 34.82
C ASN A 54 13.16 -14.02 34.10
N GLY A 55 13.81 -15.05 33.55
CA GLY A 55 13.16 -16.11 32.77
C GLY A 55 12.92 -15.79 31.28
N ALA A 56 13.25 -14.59 30.80
CA ALA A 56 13.20 -14.24 29.39
C ALA A 56 14.55 -14.47 28.69
N LEU A 57 14.54 -15.16 27.55
CA LEU A 57 15.73 -15.40 26.74
C LEU A 57 16.20 -14.13 26.03
N GLN A 58 17.47 -13.76 26.23
CA GLN A 58 18.10 -12.62 25.56
C GLN A 58 18.22 -12.88 24.05
N PRO A 59 18.00 -11.87 23.18
CA PRO A 59 18.01 -12.08 21.73
C PRO A 59 19.41 -12.29 21.13
N ALA A 60 20.47 -12.02 21.88
CA ALA A 60 21.86 -12.14 21.44
C ALA A 60 22.55 -13.33 22.14
N VAL A 61 23.50 -13.93 21.43
CA VAL A 61 24.39 -14.97 21.97
C VAL A 61 25.72 -14.35 22.40
N SER A 62 26.33 -14.88 23.46
CA SER A 62 27.70 -14.51 23.83
C SER A 62 28.71 -15.54 23.36
N TYR A 63 29.76 -15.03 22.73
CA TYR A 63 30.92 -15.81 22.27
C TYR A 63 31.84 -16.20 23.45
N PRO A 64 32.76 -17.15 23.25
CA PRO A 64 33.73 -17.55 24.26
C PRO A 64 34.50 -16.37 24.87
N GLY A 65 34.78 -16.44 26.17
CA GLY A 65 35.46 -15.37 26.91
C GLY A 65 34.92 -15.14 28.31
N VAL A 66 35.45 -14.10 28.96
CA VAL A 66 35.01 -13.65 30.30
C VAL A 66 33.80 -12.74 30.13
N HIS A 67 32.67 -13.11 30.72
CA HIS A 67 31.44 -12.33 30.70
C HIS A 67 30.96 -12.02 32.11
N PHE A 68 30.33 -10.85 32.26
CA PHE A 68 29.67 -10.45 33.48
C PHE A 68 28.15 -10.54 33.27
N MET A 69 27.49 -11.25 34.17
CA MET A 69 26.03 -11.27 34.24
C MET A 69 25.56 -10.63 35.54
N ALA A 70 24.33 -10.12 35.54
CA ALA A 70 23.74 -9.59 36.76
C ALA A 70 23.41 -10.77 37.70
N PRO A 71 24.01 -10.83 38.90
CA PRO A 71 23.77 -11.91 39.86
C PRO A 71 22.29 -11.93 40.25
N PHE A 72 21.80 -13.10 40.66
CA PHE A 72 20.40 -13.39 41.06
C PHE A 72 19.32 -13.34 39.97
N VAL A 73 19.43 -12.46 38.97
CA VAL A 73 18.39 -12.28 37.93
C VAL A 73 18.72 -13.03 36.64
N SER A 74 20.01 -13.21 36.36
CA SER A 74 20.49 -13.82 35.12
C SER A 74 20.86 -15.28 35.35
N ARG A 75 20.42 -16.18 34.47
CA ARG A 75 20.95 -17.55 34.37
C ARG A 75 21.66 -17.72 33.04
N VAL A 76 22.88 -18.22 33.09
CA VAL A 76 23.67 -18.57 31.91
C VAL A 76 23.60 -20.07 31.67
N GLU A 77 23.32 -20.46 30.44
CA GLU A 77 23.45 -21.83 29.97
C GLU A 77 24.45 -21.85 28.82
N GLN A 78 25.44 -22.75 28.92
CA GLN A 78 26.47 -22.91 27.89
C GLN A 78 26.07 -24.07 26.98
N ILE A 79 25.94 -23.79 25.68
CA ILE A 79 25.55 -24.78 24.69
C ILE A 79 26.72 -25.05 23.76
N THR A 80 27.03 -26.32 23.56
CA THR A 80 28.07 -26.78 22.63
C THR A 80 27.64 -26.55 21.17
N ILE A 81 28.39 -25.71 20.45
CA ILE A 81 28.20 -25.51 18.99
C ILE A 81 29.05 -26.46 18.15
N ARG A 82 30.14 -26.98 18.74
CA ARG A 82 30.95 -28.03 18.12
C ARG A 82 30.12 -29.32 17.95
N PRO A 83 30.48 -30.18 16.99
CA PRO A 83 29.93 -31.52 16.90
C PRO A 83 30.05 -32.23 18.23
N ASP A 84 28.90 -32.55 18.81
CA ASP A 84 28.78 -33.13 20.14
C ASP A 84 28.05 -34.48 20.01
N THR A 85 28.57 -35.47 20.73
CA THR A 85 28.08 -36.85 20.68
C THR A 85 27.13 -37.08 21.84
N SER A 86 25.85 -37.22 21.54
CA SER A 86 24.82 -37.58 22.52
C SER A 86 24.52 -39.08 22.43
N ILE A 87 24.44 -39.74 23.57
CA ILE A 87 24.06 -41.15 23.66
C ILE A 87 22.54 -41.23 23.83
N LEU A 88 21.89 -42.01 22.98
CA LEU A 88 20.46 -42.26 23.08
C LEU A 88 20.17 -43.23 24.23
N LYS A 89 19.06 -43.00 24.94
CA LYS A 89 18.52 -43.99 25.90
C LYS A 89 18.16 -45.28 25.17
N GLU A 90 18.20 -46.41 25.86
CA GLU A 90 17.83 -47.69 25.26
C GLU A 90 16.45 -47.63 24.57
N VAL A 91 16.39 -48.13 23.34
CA VAL A 91 15.16 -48.13 22.54
C VAL A 91 14.67 -49.55 22.38
N GLU A 92 13.54 -49.86 23.02
CA GLU A 92 12.76 -51.07 22.74
C GLU A 92 11.97 -50.90 21.43
N CYS A 93 12.11 -51.87 20.52
CA CYS A 93 11.31 -51.98 19.31
C CYS A 93 10.83 -53.43 19.09
N VAL A 94 9.77 -53.59 18.28
CA VAL A 94 9.21 -54.89 17.90
C VAL A 94 9.36 -55.06 16.40
N THR A 95 9.92 -56.18 15.98
CA THR A 95 10.12 -56.48 14.55
C THR A 95 8.85 -56.96 13.88
N ARG A 96 8.85 -57.03 12.54
CA ARG A 96 7.74 -57.60 11.75
C ARG A 96 7.35 -59.01 12.21
N ASP A 97 8.32 -59.79 12.68
CA ASP A 97 8.12 -61.16 13.18
C ASP A 97 7.61 -61.23 14.62
N GLY A 98 7.35 -60.09 15.26
CA GLY A 98 6.88 -59.99 16.65
C GLY A 98 7.98 -60.22 17.69
N ILE A 99 9.25 -60.19 17.30
CA ILE A 99 10.39 -60.36 18.20
C ILE A 99 10.78 -58.99 18.77
N LYS A 100 10.95 -58.91 20.09
CA LYS A 100 11.42 -57.70 20.76
C LYS A 100 12.92 -57.56 20.59
N ASN A 101 13.36 -56.36 20.21
CA ASN A 101 14.77 -56.00 20.10
C ASN A 101 15.07 -54.72 20.89
N TYR A 102 16.30 -54.60 21.38
CA TYR A 102 16.77 -53.44 22.14
C TYR A 102 18.02 -52.87 21.47
N PHE A 103 18.00 -51.57 21.20
CA PHE A 103 19.19 -50.84 20.77
C PHE A 103 19.83 -50.15 21.98
N TYR A 104 21.08 -50.52 22.26
CA TYR A 104 21.90 -49.94 23.31
C TYR A 104 22.93 -48.97 22.71
N ASP A 105 23.27 -47.93 23.47
CA ASP A 105 24.38 -47.01 23.21
C ASP A 105 24.45 -46.44 21.79
N VAL A 106 23.30 -46.09 21.20
CA VAL A 106 23.26 -45.42 19.90
C VAL A 106 23.81 -44.01 20.06
N GLN A 107 24.98 -43.76 19.46
CA GLN A 107 25.65 -42.47 19.50
C GLN A 107 25.20 -41.60 18.33
N VAL A 108 24.82 -40.36 18.65
CA VAL A 108 24.35 -39.39 17.67
C VAL A 108 25.21 -38.15 17.75
N ILE A 109 25.86 -37.82 16.64
CA ILE A 109 26.66 -36.61 16.52
C ILE A 109 25.76 -35.52 15.94
N SER A 110 25.62 -34.42 16.67
CA SER A 110 24.87 -33.24 16.21
C SER A 110 25.62 -31.96 16.51
N SER A 111 25.49 -30.97 15.62
CA SER A 111 26.04 -29.62 15.78
C SER A 111 24.98 -28.59 15.40
N VAL A 112 25.07 -27.41 16.00
CA VAL A 112 24.16 -26.29 15.74
C VAL A 112 24.96 -25.02 15.55
N GLU A 113 24.56 -24.23 14.57
CA GLU A 113 25.13 -22.92 14.29
C GLU A 113 24.64 -21.86 15.28
N ALA A 114 25.54 -21.01 15.76
CA ALA A 114 25.26 -20.04 16.82
C ALA A 114 24.10 -19.07 16.47
N ASP A 115 24.04 -18.62 15.21
CA ASP A 115 23.04 -17.64 14.75
C ASP A 115 21.60 -18.17 14.86
N LYS A 116 21.41 -19.48 14.69
CA LYS A 116 20.09 -20.13 14.74
C LYS A 116 19.70 -20.58 16.14
N LEU A 117 20.67 -20.62 17.07
CA LEU A 117 20.50 -21.19 18.41
C LEU A 117 19.40 -20.49 19.21
N VAL A 118 19.37 -19.15 19.22
CA VAL A 118 18.35 -18.36 19.93
C VAL A 118 16.95 -18.69 19.44
N GLY A 119 16.79 -18.86 18.12
CA GLY A 119 15.50 -19.21 17.51
C GLY A 119 15.04 -20.61 17.90
N ILE A 120 15.96 -21.57 18.00
CA ILE A 120 15.68 -22.95 18.40
C ILE A 120 15.31 -22.99 19.89
N VAL A 121 16.12 -22.40 20.76
CA VAL A 121 15.90 -22.39 22.22
C VAL A 121 14.61 -21.68 22.59
N ARG A 122 14.26 -20.59 21.90
CA ARG A 122 12.98 -19.91 22.12
C ARG A 122 11.76 -20.78 21.80
N LYS A 123 11.87 -21.70 20.85
CA LYS A 123 10.76 -22.58 20.41
C LYS A 123 10.70 -23.89 21.19
N PHE A 124 11.85 -24.49 21.47
CA PHE A 124 11.96 -25.86 21.97
C PHE A 124 12.57 -25.96 23.38
N GLY A 125 13.02 -24.84 23.95
CA GLY A 125 13.71 -24.81 25.23
C GLY A 125 15.20 -25.13 25.10
N SER A 126 15.89 -25.19 26.23
CA SER A 126 17.32 -25.47 26.31
C SER A 126 17.67 -26.92 25.97
N ASP A 127 16.78 -27.87 26.29
CA ASP A 127 16.93 -29.30 25.97
C ASP A 127 16.49 -29.68 24.54
N PHE A 128 16.68 -28.77 23.58
CA PHE A 128 16.19 -28.98 22.21
C PHE A 128 16.80 -30.21 21.52
N LYS A 129 18.03 -30.62 21.85
CA LYS A 129 18.69 -31.80 21.25
C LYS A 129 17.91 -33.09 21.54
N ARG A 130 17.34 -33.21 22.74
CA ARG A 130 16.55 -34.38 23.12
C ARG A 130 15.25 -34.46 22.30
N LEU A 131 14.52 -33.35 22.23
CA LEU A 131 13.23 -33.29 21.55
C LEU A 131 13.36 -33.41 20.03
N LEU A 132 14.33 -32.72 19.43
CA LEU A 132 14.43 -32.58 17.97
C LEU A 132 15.23 -33.71 17.31
N VAL A 133 16.17 -34.30 18.05
CA VAL A 133 17.10 -35.31 17.53
C VAL A 133 16.84 -36.66 18.19
N LEU A 134 17.02 -36.77 19.51
CA LEU A 134 16.99 -38.07 20.19
C LEU A 134 15.62 -38.74 20.15
N ASP A 135 14.56 -38.01 20.51
CA ASP A 135 13.19 -38.55 20.51
C ASP A 135 12.78 -38.97 19.09
N ARG A 136 13.18 -38.18 18.08
CA ARG A 136 12.89 -38.48 16.68
C ARG A 136 13.63 -39.71 16.15
N ILE A 137 14.91 -39.88 16.51
CA ILE A 137 15.68 -41.08 16.15
C ILE A 137 15.05 -42.32 16.79
N SER A 138 14.62 -42.23 18.05
CA SER A 138 13.95 -43.35 18.72
C SER A 138 12.63 -43.76 18.06
N GLU A 139 11.87 -42.79 17.56
CA GLU A 139 10.63 -43.04 16.83
C GLU A 139 10.89 -43.73 15.48
N GLU A 140 11.85 -43.24 14.72
CA GLU A 140 12.21 -43.82 13.42
C GLU A 140 12.83 -45.22 13.55
N LEU A 141 13.63 -45.48 14.59
CA LEU A 141 14.13 -46.82 14.89
C LEU A 141 12.99 -47.81 15.13
N ARG A 142 11.94 -47.40 15.85
CA ARG A 142 10.75 -48.25 16.07
C ARG A 142 9.98 -48.51 14.79
N LEU A 143 9.80 -47.49 13.95
CA LEU A 143 9.14 -47.63 12.64
C LEU A 143 9.95 -48.51 11.68
N PHE A 144 11.27 -48.45 11.77
CA PHE A 144 12.15 -49.32 11.00
C PHE A 144 11.97 -50.77 11.42
N CYS A 145 12.05 -51.10 12.72
CA CYS A 145 11.85 -52.47 13.21
C CYS A 145 10.50 -53.05 12.74
N ALA A 146 9.43 -52.26 12.76
CA ALA A 146 8.09 -52.73 12.35
C ALA A 146 8.01 -53.24 10.90
N ASN A 147 8.89 -52.78 10.00
CA ASN A 147 8.86 -53.14 8.59
C ASN A 147 9.79 -54.31 8.21
N PHE A 148 10.79 -54.61 9.04
CA PHE A 148 11.84 -55.58 8.75
C PHE A 148 11.83 -56.77 9.72
N THR A 149 12.36 -57.91 9.27
CA THR A 149 12.57 -59.09 10.13
C THR A 149 13.73 -58.88 11.09
N ILE A 150 13.84 -59.70 12.15
CA ILE A 150 14.98 -59.59 13.07
C ILE A 150 16.32 -59.86 12.35
N ASP A 151 16.34 -60.84 11.44
CA ASP A 151 17.53 -61.20 10.68
C ASP A 151 17.93 -60.08 9.71
N GLU A 152 16.96 -59.40 9.09
CA GLU A 152 17.20 -58.22 8.25
C GLU A 152 17.71 -57.03 9.07
N VAL A 153 17.15 -56.77 10.26
CA VAL A 153 17.60 -55.67 11.14
C VAL A 153 19.06 -55.84 11.55
N TYR A 154 19.53 -57.09 11.75
CA TYR A 154 20.93 -57.37 12.07
C TYR A 154 21.85 -57.45 10.84
N ASN A 155 21.37 -57.93 9.68
CA ASN A 155 22.21 -58.18 8.50
C ASN A 155 22.15 -57.05 7.44
N THR A 156 20.96 -56.54 7.11
CA THR A 156 20.77 -55.38 6.21
C THR A 156 20.83 -54.08 7.01
N MET A 157 22.00 -53.92 7.61
CA MET A 157 22.71 -52.71 8.03
C MET A 157 21.92 -51.44 8.39
N PHE A 158 22.15 -51.04 9.65
CA PHE A 158 22.18 -49.69 10.23
C PHE A 158 22.46 -48.51 9.26
N LEU A 159 23.19 -48.70 8.15
CA LEU A 159 23.47 -47.65 7.17
C LEU A 159 22.20 -47.11 6.51
N GLU A 160 21.25 -47.97 6.13
CA GLU A 160 19.98 -47.53 5.54
C GLU A 160 19.10 -46.79 6.55
N ILE A 161 19.15 -47.22 7.82
CA ILE A 161 18.46 -46.57 8.93
C ILE A 161 18.98 -45.15 9.09
N VAL A 162 20.30 -44.97 9.18
CA VAL A 162 20.92 -43.65 9.40
C VAL A 162 20.55 -42.67 8.29
N GLU A 163 20.60 -43.10 7.02
CA GLU A 163 20.23 -42.24 5.90
C GLU A 163 18.74 -41.87 5.94
N ARG A 164 17.85 -42.84 6.15
CA ARG A 164 16.40 -42.60 6.21
C ARG A 164 16.03 -41.67 7.36
N VAL A 165 16.59 -41.89 8.55
CA VAL A 165 16.40 -41.05 9.74
C VAL A 165 16.85 -39.63 9.45
N LEU A 166 18.04 -39.46 8.85
CA LEU A 166 18.61 -38.15 8.55
C LEU A 166 17.79 -37.41 7.48
N GLN A 167 17.30 -38.11 6.44
CA GLN A 167 16.39 -37.53 5.45
C GLN A 167 15.07 -37.10 6.09
N ASN A 168 14.46 -37.95 6.91
CA ASN A 168 13.19 -37.65 7.56
C ASN A 168 13.30 -36.47 8.54
N VAL A 169 14.37 -36.39 9.33
CA VAL A 169 14.65 -35.26 10.22
C VAL A 169 14.83 -33.97 9.39
N LYS A 170 15.62 -33.99 8.31
CA LYS A 170 15.83 -32.83 7.44
C LYS A 170 14.54 -32.35 6.77
N VAL A 171 13.73 -33.27 6.25
CA VAL A 171 12.45 -32.95 5.59
C VAL A 171 11.49 -32.30 6.57
N GLN A 172 11.38 -32.82 7.80
CA GLN A 172 10.50 -32.24 8.82
C GLN A 172 10.94 -30.84 9.25
N TRP A 173 12.25 -30.64 9.48
CA TRP A 173 12.81 -29.33 9.75
C TRP A 173 12.53 -28.32 8.63
N THR A 174 12.70 -28.75 7.38
CA THR A 174 12.44 -27.91 6.20
C THR A 174 10.96 -27.57 6.09
N LYS A 175 10.05 -28.55 6.26
CA LYS A 175 8.60 -28.32 6.28
C LYS A 175 8.20 -27.29 7.33
N GLN A 176 8.76 -27.37 8.54
CA GLN A 176 8.41 -26.43 9.61
C GLN A 176 8.97 -25.02 9.37
N MET A 177 10.16 -24.90 8.79
CA MET A 177 10.70 -23.61 8.34
C MET A 177 9.85 -23.00 7.23
N VAL A 178 9.47 -23.82 6.23
CA VAL A 178 8.60 -23.39 5.12
C VAL A 178 7.24 -22.95 5.64
N ALA A 179 6.58 -23.72 6.51
CA ALA A 179 5.30 -23.35 7.11
C ALA A 179 5.38 -22.02 7.90
N THR A 180 6.50 -21.78 8.62
CA THR A 180 6.72 -20.50 9.30
C THR A 180 6.88 -19.35 8.31
N GLN A 181 7.55 -19.58 7.17
CA GLN A 181 7.71 -18.57 6.13
C GLN A 181 6.39 -18.30 5.39
N GLU A 182 5.62 -19.33 5.07
CA GLU A 182 4.28 -19.21 4.47
C GLU A 182 3.34 -18.37 5.35
N GLN A 183 3.38 -18.54 6.67
CA GLN A 183 2.61 -17.68 7.57
C GLN A 183 3.04 -16.20 7.50
N LYS A 184 4.34 -15.94 7.38
CA LYS A 184 4.87 -14.58 7.22
C LYS A 184 4.52 -13.98 5.87
N THR A 185 4.67 -14.74 4.78
CA THR A 185 4.32 -14.27 3.43
C THR A 185 2.82 -14.06 3.29
N GLU A 186 1.99 -14.90 3.91
CA GLU A 186 0.53 -14.74 3.92
C GLU A 186 0.11 -13.47 4.69
N ARG A 187 0.76 -13.18 5.82
CA ARG A 187 0.56 -11.90 6.53
C ARG A 187 0.90 -10.71 5.65
N ILE A 188 2.08 -10.72 5.03
CA ILE A 188 2.55 -9.63 4.16
C ILE A 188 1.65 -9.50 2.92
N ARG A 189 1.17 -10.62 2.36
CA ARG A 189 0.25 -10.66 1.23
C ARG A 189 -1.08 -10.00 1.60
N LYS A 190 -1.65 -10.32 2.76
CA LYS A 190 -2.88 -9.67 3.25
C LYS A 190 -2.70 -8.17 3.47
N GLU A 191 -1.54 -7.74 3.97
CA GLU A 191 -1.21 -6.31 4.10
C GLU A 191 -1.09 -5.64 2.72
N THR A 192 -0.41 -6.30 1.79
CA THR A 192 -0.26 -5.84 0.39
C THR A 192 -1.60 -5.74 -0.33
N GLU A 193 -2.50 -6.71 -0.15
CA GLU A 193 -3.84 -6.71 -0.76
C GLU A 193 -4.68 -5.53 -0.27
N LYS A 194 -4.60 -5.18 1.02
CA LYS A 194 -5.26 -3.98 1.57
C LYS A 194 -4.72 -2.70 0.96
N ILE A 195 -3.40 -2.57 0.87
CA ILE A 195 -2.75 -1.40 0.29
C ILE A 195 -3.11 -1.28 -1.19
N LYS A 196 -3.12 -2.39 -1.93
CA LYS A 196 -3.52 -2.42 -3.34
C LYS A 196 -4.97 -1.96 -3.53
N ALA A 197 -5.90 -2.42 -2.69
CA ALA A 197 -7.30 -1.98 -2.75
C ALA A 197 -7.45 -0.46 -2.53
N VAL A 198 -6.67 0.11 -1.61
CA VAL A 198 -6.64 1.57 -1.38
C VAL A 198 -6.07 2.30 -2.59
N LEU A 199 -4.95 1.82 -3.14
CA LEU A 199 -4.33 2.40 -4.34
C LEU A 199 -5.25 2.36 -5.57
N ASP A 200 -5.95 1.24 -5.79
CA ASP A 200 -6.90 1.11 -6.90
C ASP A 200 -8.10 2.07 -6.72
N ALA A 201 -8.58 2.27 -5.49
CA ALA A 201 -9.63 3.25 -5.19
C ALA A 201 -9.17 4.70 -5.43
N GLU A 202 -7.95 5.06 -5.02
CA GLU A 202 -7.36 6.38 -5.28
C GLU A 202 -7.15 6.63 -6.78
N ARG A 203 -6.67 5.63 -7.52
CA ARG A 203 -6.51 5.71 -8.97
C ARG A 203 -7.84 6.01 -9.65
N ASN A 204 -8.90 5.29 -9.28
CA ASN A 204 -10.22 5.51 -9.85
C ASN A 204 -10.77 6.91 -9.52
N LYS A 205 -10.53 7.41 -8.31
CA LYS A 205 -10.86 8.78 -7.93
C LYS A 205 -10.15 9.81 -8.82
N ALA A 206 -8.86 9.64 -9.07
CA ALA A 206 -8.09 10.54 -9.95
C ALA A 206 -8.59 10.50 -11.40
N VAL A 207 -8.89 9.30 -11.93
CA VAL A 207 -9.46 9.15 -13.28
C VAL A 207 -10.83 9.84 -13.38
N LEU A 208 -11.69 9.71 -12.37
CA LEU A 208 -12.98 10.39 -12.33
C LEU A 208 -12.83 11.92 -12.29
N GLN A 209 -11.86 12.43 -11.52
CA GLN A 209 -11.58 13.87 -11.48
C GLN A 209 -11.14 14.41 -12.86
N ILE A 210 -10.25 13.69 -13.53
CA ILE A 210 -9.81 14.06 -14.89
C ILE A 210 -11.00 14.05 -15.85
N LYS A 211 -11.85 13.03 -15.78
CA LYS A 211 -13.02 12.91 -16.65
C LYS A 211 -14.05 14.01 -16.42
N ILE A 212 -14.31 14.37 -15.16
CA ILE A 212 -15.17 15.52 -14.83
C ILE A 212 -14.58 16.81 -15.40
N GLN A 213 -13.26 17.00 -15.28
CA GLN A 213 -12.59 18.18 -15.83
C GLN A 213 -12.69 18.24 -17.37
N GLU A 214 -12.52 17.10 -18.04
CA GLU A 214 -12.70 16.96 -19.49
C GLU A 214 -14.13 17.32 -19.92
N ASP A 215 -15.13 16.77 -19.24
CA ASP A 215 -16.55 17.04 -19.52
C ASP A 215 -16.90 18.53 -19.33
N ILE A 216 -16.39 19.18 -18.27
CA ILE A 216 -16.58 20.62 -18.05
C ILE A 216 -15.98 21.41 -19.21
N LEU A 217 -14.76 21.08 -19.60
CA LEU A 217 -14.04 21.79 -20.68
C LEU A 217 -14.75 21.59 -22.03
N GLN A 218 -15.27 20.39 -22.29
CA GLN A 218 -16.08 20.12 -23.46
C GLN A 218 -17.39 20.93 -23.48
N LYS A 219 -18.10 21.01 -22.34
CA LYS A 219 -19.33 21.80 -22.23
C LYS A 219 -19.09 23.30 -22.34
N GLU A 220 -17.99 23.80 -21.79
CA GLU A 220 -17.55 25.18 -22.00
C GLU A 220 -17.21 25.47 -23.47
N GLY A 221 -16.54 24.52 -24.13
CA GLY A 221 -16.27 24.58 -25.58
C GLY A 221 -17.56 24.64 -26.41
N GLU A 222 -18.53 23.77 -26.12
CA GLU A 222 -19.86 23.76 -26.77
C GLU A 222 -20.59 25.09 -26.58
N LYS A 223 -20.56 25.64 -25.35
CA LYS A 223 -21.14 26.96 -25.05
C LYS A 223 -20.47 28.05 -25.86
N ASN A 224 -19.13 28.08 -25.93
CA ASN A 224 -18.39 29.08 -26.69
C ASN A 224 -18.69 28.99 -28.20
N ILE A 225 -18.75 27.78 -28.76
CA ILE A 225 -19.13 27.58 -30.16
C ILE A 225 -20.55 28.07 -30.41
N SER A 226 -21.48 27.78 -29.50
CA SER A 226 -22.86 28.28 -29.62
C SER A 226 -22.93 29.81 -29.58
N LEU A 227 -22.15 30.46 -28.69
CA LEU A 227 -22.07 31.93 -28.64
C LEU A 227 -21.52 32.51 -29.94
N ILE A 228 -20.42 31.95 -30.45
CA ILE A 228 -19.82 32.37 -31.73
C ILE A 228 -20.81 32.20 -32.88
N ASN A 229 -21.53 31.08 -32.95
CA ASN A 229 -22.53 30.85 -34.00
C ASN A 229 -23.68 31.85 -33.93
N ASN A 230 -24.16 32.18 -32.72
CA ASN A 230 -25.19 33.19 -32.52
C ASN A 230 -24.69 34.57 -32.99
N GLU A 231 -23.45 34.93 -32.68
CA GLU A 231 -22.83 36.19 -33.13
C GLU A 231 -22.67 36.23 -34.66
N ILE A 232 -22.19 35.15 -35.28
CA ILE A 232 -22.06 35.03 -36.74
C ILE A 232 -23.43 35.17 -37.41
N GLN A 233 -24.47 34.51 -36.87
CA GLN A 233 -25.81 34.58 -37.43
C GLN A 233 -26.39 35.98 -37.29
N ALA A 234 -26.25 36.63 -36.13
CA ALA A 234 -26.69 38.01 -35.93
C ALA A 234 -25.97 38.98 -36.88
N ALA A 235 -24.66 38.82 -37.08
CA ALA A 235 -23.89 39.62 -38.02
C ALA A 235 -24.33 39.37 -39.48
N LYS A 236 -24.61 38.12 -39.83
CA LYS A 236 -25.12 37.74 -41.16
C LYS A 236 -26.50 38.34 -41.44
N GLU A 237 -27.43 38.24 -40.49
CA GLU A 237 -28.78 38.82 -40.60
C GLU A 237 -28.71 40.35 -40.72
N LYS A 238 -27.86 41.01 -39.94
CA LYS A 238 -27.58 42.45 -40.12
C LYS A 238 -27.06 42.78 -41.50
N ASN A 239 -26.05 42.06 -41.99
CA ASN A 239 -25.49 42.30 -43.32
C ASN A 239 -26.54 42.12 -44.43
N ILE A 240 -27.42 41.13 -44.31
CA ILE A 240 -28.52 40.93 -45.27
C ILE A 240 -29.49 42.12 -45.21
N ALA A 241 -29.92 42.54 -44.02
CA ALA A 241 -30.80 43.69 -43.84
C ALA A 241 -30.18 44.98 -44.40
N ASP A 242 -28.87 45.19 -44.19
CA ASP A 242 -28.14 46.35 -44.72
C ASP A 242 -28.05 46.31 -46.26
N MET A 243 -27.84 45.14 -46.86
CA MET A 243 -27.87 44.97 -48.32
C MET A 243 -29.28 45.21 -48.89
N GLU A 244 -30.33 44.68 -48.26
CA GLU A 244 -31.71 44.92 -48.65
C GLU A 244 -32.07 46.42 -48.56
N PHE A 245 -31.66 47.08 -47.48
CA PHE A 245 -31.83 48.52 -47.33
C PHE A 245 -31.10 49.30 -48.44
N TYR A 246 -29.84 48.95 -48.73
CA TYR A 246 -29.06 49.61 -49.77
C TYR A 246 -29.68 49.40 -51.17
N THR A 247 -30.10 48.18 -51.49
CA THR A 247 -30.75 47.87 -52.78
C THR A 247 -32.07 48.60 -52.95
N GLN A 248 -32.94 48.61 -51.94
CA GLN A 248 -34.20 49.36 -51.98
C GLN A 248 -33.96 50.87 -52.10
N GLN A 249 -32.94 51.41 -51.43
CA GLN A 249 -32.59 52.82 -51.53
C GLN A 249 -32.15 53.18 -52.96
N GLN A 250 -31.31 52.34 -53.59
CA GLN A 250 -30.89 52.58 -54.97
C GLN A 250 -32.04 52.42 -55.97
N ALA A 251 -32.91 51.43 -55.78
CA ALA A 251 -34.11 51.27 -56.58
C ALA A 251 -35.04 52.48 -56.44
N ALA A 252 -35.23 53.01 -55.23
CA ALA A 252 -36.04 54.20 -54.99
C ALA A 252 -35.44 55.46 -55.67
N LYS A 253 -34.11 55.62 -55.63
CA LYS A 253 -33.41 56.70 -56.36
C LYS A 253 -33.58 56.56 -57.88
N ALA A 254 -33.34 55.36 -58.43
CA ALA A 254 -33.50 55.08 -59.85
C ALA A 254 -34.95 55.27 -60.32
N ASN A 255 -35.93 54.81 -59.54
CA ASN A 255 -37.35 55.00 -59.82
C ASN A 255 -37.73 56.48 -59.84
N LYS A 256 -37.15 57.29 -58.95
CA LYS A 256 -37.36 58.75 -58.94
C LYS A 256 -36.88 59.42 -60.23
N GLU A 257 -35.80 58.93 -60.83
CA GLU A 257 -35.29 59.42 -62.12
C GLU A 257 -36.08 58.85 -63.32
N LEU A 258 -36.47 57.57 -63.25
CA LEU A 258 -37.19 56.88 -64.32
C LEU A 258 -38.63 57.38 -64.48
N TYR A 259 -39.31 57.71 -63.39
CA TYR A 259 -40.66 58.25 -63.41
C TYR A 259 -40.65 59.74 -63.73
N SER A 260 -40.23 60.09 -64.95
CA SER A 260 -40.49 61.40 -65.52
C SER A 260 -42.01 61.58 -65.76
N PRO A 261 -42.55 62.80 -65.69
CA PRO A 261 -43.98 63.05 -65.91
C PRO A 261 -44.47 62.51 -67.26
N ASP A 262 -43.62 62.51 -68.29
CA ASP A 262 -43.95 61.97 -69.60
C ASP A 262 -43.94 60.44 -69.63
N TYR A 263 -43.02 59.79 -68.93
CA TYR A 263 -43.00 58.33 -68.80
C TYR A 263 -44.23 57.80 -68.04
N VAL A 264 -44.64 58.51 -66.98
CA VAL A 264 -45.87 58.18 -66.23
C VAL A 264 -47.11 58.37 -67.11
N LYS A 265 -47.20 59.46 -67.89
CA LYS A 265 -48.30 59.66 -68.86
C LYS A 265 -48.35 58.54 -69.91
N LEU A 266 -47.20 58.15 -70.46
CA LEU A 266 -47.11 57.08 -71.45
C LEU A 266 -47.54 55.73 -70.87
N GLN A 267 -47.08 55.40 -69.66
CA GLN A 267 -47.50 54.16 -69.00
C GLN A 267 -48.98 54.17 -68.62
N LEU A 268 -49.50 55.31 -68.13
CA LEU A 268 -50.92 55.48 -67.86
C LEU A 268 -51.75 55.30 -69.13
N ALA A 269 -51.35 55.91 -70.25
CA ALA A 269 -52.04 55.75 -71.53
C ALA A 269 -52.00 54.29 -72.01
N LYS A 270 -50.86 53.61 -71.89
CA LYS A 270 -50.71 52.19 -72.28
C LYS A 270 -51.54 51.26 -71.42
N HIS A 271 -51.60 51.48 -70.10
CA HIS A 271 -52.42 50.69 -69.18
C HIS A 271 -53.92 50.99 -69.30
N LEU A 272 -54.31 52.24 -69.57
CA LEU A 272 -55.69 52.60 -69.87
C LEU A 272 -56.13 51.98 -71.19
N SER A 273 -55.31 52.05 -72.26
CA SER A 273 -55.66 51.49 -73.57
C SER A 273 -55.85 49.97 -73.55
N THR A 274 -55.14 49.27 -72.66
CA THR A 274 -55.25 47.81 -72.53
C THR A 274 -56.40 47.37 -71.62
N ASN A 275 -56.80 48.18 -70.64
CA ASN A 275 -57.86 47.80 -69.69
C ASN A 275 -59.23 48.45 -69.93
N THR A 276 -59.36 49.49 -70.76
CA THR A 276 -60.68 50.07 -71.05
C THR A 276 -61.26 49.55 -72.37
N LYS A 277 -62.40 48.83 -72.29
CA LYS A 277 -63.29 48.61 -73.44
C LYS A 277 -63.97 49.95 -73.79
N LEU A 278 -63.51 50.59 -74.86
CA LEU A 278 -64.08 51.83 -75.38
C LEU A 278 -65.49 51.56 -75.94
N PHE A 279 -66.52 52.02 -75.24
CA PHE A 279 -67.89 52.07 -75.76
C PHE A 279 -68.16 53.47 -76.34
N PHE A 280 -68.25 53.57 -77.66
CA PHE A 280 -68.64 54.80 -78.35
C PHE A 280 -70.15 54.82 -78.58
N SER A 281 -70.85 55.66 -77.82
CA SER A 281 -72.26 56.01 -78.03
C SER A 281 -72.42 57.51 -77.79
N GLY A 282 -72.77 58.25 -78.85
CA GLY A 282 -73.37 59.59 -78.88
C GLY A 282 -72.97 60.64 -77.83
N GLN A 283 -72.20 61.63 -78.27
CA GLN A 283 -72.09 63.05 -77.84
C GLN A 283 -71.99 63.50 -76.36
N ASP A 284 -72.21 62.70 -75.32
CA ASP A 284 -72.11 63.16 -73.91
C ASP A 284 -71.30 62.21 -72.98
N SER A 285 -70.05 61.90 -73.33
CA SER A 285 -69.16 61.09 -72.46
C SER A 285 -68.20 61.95 -71.63
N VAL A 286 -68.21 61.73 -70.31
CA VAL A 286 -67.36 62.39 -69.29
C VAL A 286 -65.87 62.30 -69.64
N LEU A 287 -65.44 61.21 -70.29
CA LEU A 287 -64.05 61.01 -70.74
C LEU A 287 -63.66 61.99 -71.86
N GLY A 288 -64.60 62.38 -72.72
CA GLY A 288 -64.41 63.40 -73.74
C GLY A 288 -64.21 64.79 -73.13
N SER A 289 -64.92 65.11 -72.04
CA SER A 289 -64.71 66.38 -71.30
C SER A 289 -63.36 66.40 -70.56
N LEU A 290 -62.93 65.26 -70.01
CA LEU A 290 -61.66 65.14 -69.30
C LEU A 290 -60.46 65.17 -70.27
N LEU A 291 -60.57 64.50 -71.43
CA LEU A 291 -59.59 64.57 -72.51
C LEU A 291 -59.55 65.97 -73.13
N GLY A 292 -60.70 66.64 -73.29
CA GLY A 292 -60.77 68.04 -73.75
C GLY A 292 -60.08 69.01 -72.79
N ASN A 293 -60.26 68.85 -71.48
CA ASN A 293 -59.58 69.68 -70.47
C ASN A 293 -58.07 69.41 -70.38
N ILE A 294 -57.60 68.23 -70.77
CA ILE A 294 -56.17 67.87 -70.76
C ILE A 294 -55.46 68.25 -72.07
N PHE A 295 -56.16 68.21 -73.21
CA PHE A 295 -55.57 68.41 -74.54
C PHE A 295 -56.00 69.69 -75.28
N GLY A 296 -56.97 70.44 -74.78
CA GLY A 296 -57.57 71.60 -75.46
C GLY A 296 -57.45 72.91 -74.70
N ASN A 297 -56.24 73.38 -74.38
CA ASN A 297 -55.98 74.82 -74.20
C ASN A 297 -54.48 75.16 -74.27
N GLU A 298 -53.92 75.29 -75.47
CA GLU A 298 -52.74 76.13 -75.70
C GLU A 298 -53.23 77.54 -76.03
N ASN A 299 -53.24 78.42 -75.02
CA ASN A 299 -52.80 79.82 -75.07
C ASN A 299 -53.51 80.64 -73.98
N GLN A 300 -52.82 80.84 -72.86
CA GLN A 300 -52.58 82.14 -72.24
C GLN A 300 -51.68 81.93 -71.01
N THR A 301 -50.41 82.30 -71.15
CA THR A 301 -49.63 82.79 -70.02
C THR A 301 -50.34 84.02 -69.44
N PRO A 302 -50.30 84.20 -68.12
CA PRO A 302 -49.40 85.25 -67.63
C PRO A 302 -48.57 84.85 -66.42
N SER A 303 -47.36 85.41 -66.48
CA SER A 303 -46.44 85.85 -65.43
C SER A 303 -46.85 85.84 -63.95
N SER A 304 -45.78 85.65 -63.16
CA SER A 304 -45.38 86.33 -61.91
C SER A 304 -46.08 85.97 -60.59
N GLY A 305 -45.25 85.56 -59.63
CA GLY A 305 -45.56 85.34 -58.22
C GLY A 305 -44.62 84.33 -57.59
#